data_AF-A0A3A0EQB2-F1
#
_entry.id   AF-A0A3A0EQB2-F1
#
_cell.length_a   1.000
_cell.length_b   1.000
_cell.length_c   1.000
_cell.angle_alpha   90.00
_cell.angle_beta   90.00
_cell.angle_gamma   90.00
#
_symmetry.space_group_name_H-M   'P 1'
#
loop_
_entity.id
_entity.type
_entity.pdbx_description
1 polymer ?
#
loop_
_entity_poly.entity_id
_entity_poly.type
_entity_poly.pdbx_seq_one_letter_code
_entity_poly.pdbx_strand_id
1 'polypeptide(L)'
;MSAMPTGLVHAGFFRPGFLRTGSAFVAGLALAAGALAQTPEERCLLDALRRATPLTTVEELRAGCVEPPAPEPARVAPAPESLAPPSAAGGSIAGPTVGVVRDTPQGLSVAPASRSKPVGDSPVRRRIEEEGVLWSERFVLLPHRPNYLLPFSHSLDAPGTAGAAPVQRNEVKFQVSFKFPLTPPLYDGRLAVFFAYTGRSWWQAYNSERSSPFREYSHEPEVFASWAPTMRLLGWDWRVASAGFVHQSNGRAGEFSRSWNRLFVEALLDRPGPWWIGIRPWWRIPEDAKPTPDSPRGDDNPDITRYAGHGELRVGYAGGLHNWTLTMRRSLSDGGKGAVQLDYSRPTGISPNLRWHVQYFDGYGENLLDYRTRIRRIGLGVMLNDWY
;
A
#
# COMPACT_ATOMS: atom_id res chain seq x y z
N MET A 1 43.75 -39.92 63.38
CA MET A 1 43.07 -39.09 62.36
C MET A 1 42.55 -40.05 61.29
N SER A 2 41.22 -40.06 61.07
CA SER A 2 40.43 -40.89 60.14
C SER A 2 41.08 -41.03 58.75
N ALA A 3 41.21 -42.21 58.11
CA ALA A 3 40.28 -43.27 57.70
C ALA A 3 39.69 -43.09 56.27
N MET A 4 39.98 -44.11 55.42
CA MET A 4 39.11 -44.70 54.37
C MET A 4 39.01 -44.02 52.96
N PRO A 5 38.62 -44.77 51.89
CA PRO A 5 39.43 -44.96 50.67
C PRO A 5 38.67 -44.86 49.32
N THR A 6 39.33 -45.28 48.22
CA THR A 6 38.85 -45.88 46.95
C THR A 6 37.40 -45.68 46.45
N GLY A 7 37.27 -45.33 45.15
CA GLY A 7 36.12 -45.66 44.28
C GLY A 7 36.50 -45.44 42.80
N LEU A 8 36.72 -46.49 42.00
CA LEU A 8 35.80 -47.32 41.20
C LEU A 8 35.36 -46.72 39.84
N VAL A 9 35.56 -47.55 38.81
CA VAL A 9 35.29 -47.38 37.38
C VAL A 9 33.83 -47.71 37.05
N HIS A 10 33.19 -46.93 36.17
CA HIS A 10 32.13 -47.25 35.19
C HIS A 10 31.45 -45.93 34.77
N ALA A 11 30.90 -45.69 33.59
CA ALA A 11 30.71 -46.44 32.36
C ALA A 11 30.54 -45.40 31.24
N GLY A 12 31.01 -45.72 30.03
CA GLY A 12 30.70 -44.94 28.84
C GLY A 12 29.22 -45.09 28.48
N PHE A 13 28.58 -43.96 28.18
CA PHE A 13 27.34 -43.93 27.42
C PHE A 13 27.47 -42.91 26.29
N PHE A 14 27.43 -43.47 25.08
CA PHE A 14 27.18 -42.78 23.83
C PHE A 14 26.02 -41.79 23.97
N ARG A 15 26.22 -40.56 23.48
CA ARG A 15 25.12 -39.71 23.00
C ARG A 15 25.36 -39.36 21.53
N PRO A 16 24.36 -39.55 20.66
CA PRO A 16 24.53 -39.41 19.22
C PRO A 16 24.57 -37.94 18.81
N GLY A 17 25.40 -37.65 17.82
CA GLY A 17 25.44 -36.35 17.16
C GLY A 17 24.12 -36.06 16.46
N PHE A 18 23.49 -34.94 16.83
CA PHE A 18 22.38 -34.40 16.06
C PHE A 18 22.92 -33.56 14.91
N LEU A 19 22.51 -33.96 13.71
CA LEU A 19 22.80 -33.34 12.44
C LEU A 19 22.39 -31.86 12.45
N ARG A 20 23.33 -31.01 12.04
CA ARG A 20 23.07 -29.65 11.57
C ARG A 20 22.29 -29.73 10.25
N THR A 21 20.98 -29.53 10.29
CA THR A 21 20.21 -29.14 9.11
C THR A 21 20.17 -27.62 9.05
N GLY A 22 21.01 -27.05 8.18
CA GLY A 22 20.87 -25.66 7.76
C GLY A 22 19.67 -25.54 6.84
N SER A 23 18.61 -24.87 7.30
CA SER A 23 17.48 -24.49 6.47
C SER A 23 17.87 -23.28 5.61
N ALA A 24 18.45 -23.54 4.44
CA ALA A 24 18.45 -22.60 3.35
C ALA A 24 17.05 -22.60 2.73
N PHE A 25 16.22 -21.62 3.09
CA PHE A 25 14.97 -21.36 2.38
C PHE A 25 15.31 -20.70 1.04
N VAL A 26 15.54 -21.53 0.02
CA VAL A 26 15.55 -21.10 -1.38
C VAL A 26 14.09 -20.93 -1.79
N ALA A 27 13.62 -19.68 -1.84
CA ALA A 27 12.35 -19.35 -2.49
C ALA A 27 12.52 -19.54 -4.00
N GLY A 28 12.19 -20.74 -4.48
CA GLY A 28 12.09 -21.03 -5.91
C GLY A 28 10.88 -20.32 -6.50
N LEU A 29 11.10 -19.15 -7.10
CA LEU A 29 10.16 -18.56 -8.03
C LEU A 29 10.25 -19.35 -9.34
N ALA A 30 9.38 -20.35 -9.50
CA ALA A 30 9.15 -20.96 -10.80
C ALA A 30 8.44 -19.92 -11.69
N LEU A 31 9.21 -19.32 -12.60
CA LEU A 31 8.71 -18.55 -13.73
C LEU A 31 7.90 -19.48 -14.64
N ALA A 32 6.60 -19.59 -14.38
CA ALA A 32 5.66 -20.02 -15.40
C ALA A 32 5.52 -18.86 -16.38
N ALA A 33 6.27 -18.93 -17.49
CA ALA A 33 6.07 -18.08 -18.66
C ALA A 33 4.70 -18.41 -19.27
N GLY A 34 3.66 -17.78 -18.72
CA GLY A 34 2.33 -17.77 -19.29
C GLY A 34 2.34 -16.97 -20.58
N ALA A 35 2.19 -17.69 -21.70
CA ALA A 35 1.92 -17.23 -23.06
C ALA A 35 1.37 -15.79 -23.16
N LEU A 36 2.23 -14.86 -23.58
CA LEU A 36 1.80 -13.62 -24.19
C LEU A 36 0.97 -13.99 -25.42
N ALA A 37 -0.24 -13.43 -25.54
CA ALA A 37 -1.08 -13.61 -26.71
C ALA A 37 -0.39 -12.99 -27.93
N GLN A 38 0.34 -13.82 -28.69
CA GLN A 38 0.99 -13.42 -29.94
C GLN A 38 -0.07 -13.07 -30.97
N THR A 39 0.12 -11.98 -31.71
CA THR A 39 -0.74 -11.62 -32.83
C THR A 39 -0.70 -12.74 -33.89
N PRO A 40 -1.71 -12.86 -34.77
CA PRO A 40 -1.67 -13.83 -35.88
C PRO A 40 -0.41 -13.66 -36.76
N GLU A 41 0.02 -12.41 -36.97
CA GLU A 41 1.25 -12.06 -37.68
C GLU A 41 2.50 -12.55 -36.94
N GLU A 42 2.60 -12.36 -35.62
CA GLU A 42 3.72 -12.84 -34.81
C GLU A 42 3.82 -14.36 -34.78
N ARG A 43 2.67 -15.07 -34.75
CA ARG A 43 2.64 -16.53 -34.86
C ARG A 43 3.12 -17.01 -36.22
N CYS A 44 2.68 -16.35 -37.30
CA CYS A 44 3.14 -16.65 -38.66
C CYS A 44 4.65 -16.45 -38.82
N LEU A 45 5.18 -15.33 -38.32
CA LEU A 45 6.61 -15.01 -38.39
C LEU A 45 7.47 -16.04 -37.65
N LEU A 46 7.05 -16.47 -36.47
CA LEU A 46 7.78 -17.49 -35.69
C LEU A 46 7.79 -18.85 -36.37
N ASP A 47 6.68 -19.26 -36.99
CA ASP A 47 6.61 -20.50 -37.75
C ASP A 47 7.37 -20.42 -39.09
N ALA A 48 7.40 -19.24 -39.73
CA ALA A 48 8.19 -19.00 -40.93
C ALA A 48 9.69 -19.04 -40.63
N LEU A 49 10.14 -18.43 -39.52
CA LEU A 49 11.52 -18.47 -39.04
C LEU A 49 12.03 -19.89 -38.81
N ARG A 50 11.20 -20.79 -38.27
CA ARG A 50 11.58 -22.19 -38.01
C ARG A 50 11.81 -23.02 -39.28
N ARG A 51 11.26 -22.58 -40.41
CA ARG A 51 11.34 -23.28 -41.70
C ARG A 51 12.25 -22.55 -42.71
N ALA A 52 12.74 -21.36 -42.35
CA ALA A 52 13.55 -20.53 -43.23
C ALA A 52 14.93 -21.15 -43.49
N THR A 53 15.43 -20.97 -44.72
CA THR A 53 16.81 -21.34 -45.06
C THR A 53 17.77 -20.24 -44.59
N PRO A 54 19.07 -20.53 -44.40
CA PRO A 54 20.03 -19.54 -43.88
C PRO A 54 20.19 -18.26 -44.71
N LEU A 55 19.70 -18.25 -45.96
CA LEU A 55 19.77 -17.11 -46.88
C LEU A 55 18.46 -16.30 -46.94
N THR A 56 17.41 -16.74 -46.25
CA THR A 56 16.11 -16.05 -46.27
C THR A 56 16.18 -14.78 -45.44
N THR A 57 15.78 -13.66 -46.03
CA THR A 57 15.83 -12.35 -45.38
C THR A 57 14.61 -12.12 -44.50
N VAL A 58 14.74 -11.22 -43.51
CA VAL A 58 13.64 -10.85 -42.61
C VAL A 58 12.48 -10.19 -43.37
N GLU A 59 12.77 -9.51 -44.48
CA GLU A 59 11.78 -8.83 -45.31
C GLU A 59 10.92 -9.83 -46.10
N GLU A 60 11.54 -10.88 -46.64
CA GLU A 60 10.84 -12.00 -47.30
C GLU A 60 9.92 -12.75 -46.32
N LEU A 61 10.36 -12.94 -45.06
CA LEU A 61 9.54 -13.60 -44.03
C LEU A 61 8.33 -12.75 -43.61
N ARG A 62 8.48 -11.43 -43.54
CA ARG A 62 7.37 -10.51 -43.24
C ARG A 62 6.37 -10.45 -44.38
N ALA A 63 6.83 -10.37 -45.62
CA ALA A 63 5.95 -10.30 -46.80
C ALA A 63 4.99 -11.50 -46.89
N GLY A 64 5.42 -12.69 -46.44
CA GLY A 64 4.58 -13.90 -46.41
C GLY A 64 3.54 -13.94 -45.29
N CYS A 65 3.58 -13.02 -44.33
CA CYS A 65 2.74 -13.02 -43.13
C CYS A 65 1.78 -11.80 -43.02
N VAL A 66 1.75 -10.93 -44.04
CA VAL A 66 0.82 -9.79 -44.09
C VAL A 66 -0.55 -10.24 -44.61
N GLU A 67 -1.62 -10.02 -43.84
CA GLU A 67 -3.00 -10.19 -44.32
C GLU A 67 -3.34 -9.14 -45.39
N PRO A 68 -4.05 -9.52 -46.48
CA PRO A 68 -4.50 -8.54 -47.46
C PRO A 68 -5.52 -7.56 -46.84
N PRO A 69 -5.51 -6.28 -47.23
CA PRO A 69 -6.46 -5.31 -46.71
C PRO A 69 -7.90 -5.70 -47.08
N ALA A 70 -8.83 -5.53 -46.14
CA ALA A 70 -10.25 -5.73 -46.37
C ALA A 70 -10.75 -4.82 -47.52
N PRO A 71 -11.69 -5.28 -48.37
CA PRO A 71 -12.20 -4.47 -49.46
C PRO A 71 -12.86 -3.19 -48.93
N GLU A 72 -12.53 -2.06 -49.56
CA GLU A 72 -13.03 -0.74 -49.21
C GLU A 72 -14.57 -0.69 -49.34
N PRO A 73 -15.31 -0.17 -48.35
CA PRO A 73 -16.76 -0.07 -48.47
C PRO A 73 -17.15 0.91 -49.57
N ALA A 74 -18.13 0.51 -50.39
CA ALA A 74 -18.63 1.30 -51.51
C ALA A 74 -19.09 2.71 -51.06
N ARG A 75 -18.59 3.75 -51.74
CA ARG A 75 -18.99 5.14 -51.52
C ARG A 75 -20.46 5.33 -51.90
N VAL A 76 -21.31 5.59 -50.92
CA VAL A 76 -22.69 6.08 -51.14
C VAL A 76 -22.63 7.59 -51.36
N ALA A 77 -23.18 8.05 -52.48
CA ALA A 77 -23.26 9.48 -52.82
C ALA A 77 -24.17 10.24 -51.84
N PRO A 78 -23.88 11.53 -51.54
CA PRO A 78 -24.73 12.32 -50.67
C PRO A 78 -26.04 12.72 -51.36
N ALA A 79 -27.16 12.62 -50.64
CA ALA A 79 -28.46 13.14 -51.04
C ALA A 79 -28.55 14.67 -50.85
N PRO A 80 -29.34 15.39 -51.67
CA PRO A 80 -29.32 16.85 -51.69
C PRO A 80 -30.08 17.50 -50.54
N GLU A 81 -29.63 18.72 -50.27
CA GLU A 81 -30.07 19.71 -49.29
C GLU A 81 -31.51 20.21 -49.56
N SER A 82 -32.38 20.23 -48.53
CA SER A 82 -33.64 20.98 -48.58
C SER A 82 -34.26 21.24 -47.19
N LEU A 83 -34.24 22.53 -46.83
CA LEU A 83 -35.27 23.34 -46.19
C LEU A 83 -35.67 23.14 -44.70
N ALA A 84 -35.71 24.29 -44.03
CA ALA A 84 -36.07 24.55 -42.64
C ALA A 84 -37.58 24.33 -42.31
N PRO A 85 -37.98 24.34 -41.02
CA PRO A 85 -39.14 23.61 -40.50
C PRO A 85 -40.40 24.48 -40.31
N PRO A 86 -41.52 23.89 -39.86
CA PRO A 86 -42.46 24.58 -39.00
C PRO A 86 -42.56 23.97 -37.59
N SER A 87 -42.74 24.90 -36.65
CA SER A 87 -43.13 24.73 -35.26
C SER A 87 -44.54 24.15 -35.11
N ALA A 88 -44.77 23.26 -34.13
CA ALA A 88 -45.75 23.46 -33.05
C ALA A 88 -45.97 22.20 -32.17
N ALA A 89 -46.10 22.49 -30.87
CA ALA A 89 -46.98 21.85 -29.87
C ALA A 89 -46.72 20.42 -29.34
N GLY A 90 -46.35 20.37 -28.05
CA GLY A 90 -47.16 19.70 -27.01
C GLY A 90 -46.85 18.25 -26.68
N GLY A 91 -46.57 17.97 -25.40
CA GLY A 91 -46.74 16.64 -24.79
C GLY A 91 -45.64 16.20 -23.84
N SER A 92 -45.86 16.41 -22.53
CA SER A 92 -45.08 15.85 -21.43
C SER A 92 -45.52 14.41 -21.15
N ILE A 93 -44.61 13.42 -21.14
CA ILE A 93 -44.66 12.23 -20.25
C ILE A 93 -43.23 11.80 -19.87
N ALA A 94 -43.07 11.47 -18.59
CA ALA A 94 -41.86 11.08 -17.89
C ALA A 94 -41.31 9.68 -18.22
N GLY A 95 -39.99 9.51 -18.04
CA GLY A 95 -39.29 8.22 -17.89
C GLY A 95 -37.78 8.36 -18.17
N PRO A 96 -36.87 7.98 -17.25
CA PRO A 96 -35.44 8.07 -17.51
C PRO A 96 -35.03 6.91 -18.44
N THR A 97 -34.77 7.24 -19.70
CA THR A 97 -34.19 6.33 -20.68
C THR A 97 -32.67 6.31 -20.50
N VAL A 98 -32.12 5.12 -20.30
CA VAL A 98 -30.69 4.83 -20.31
C VAL A 98 -30.16 5.11 -21.72
N GLY A 99 -29.53 6.26 -21.90
CA GLY A 99 -28.82 6.61 -23.12
C GLY A 99 -27.44 5.97 -23.13
N VAL A 100 -27.28 4.94 -23.96
CA VAL A 100 -25.99 4.50 -24.46
C VAL A 100 -25.44 5.62 -25.35
N VAL A 101 -24.40 6.31 -24.88
CA VAL A 101 -23.58 7.20 -25.72
C VAL A 101 -22.26 6.48 -25.96
N ARG A 102 -22.05 6.02 -27.20
CA ARG A 102 -20.73 5.67 -27.71
C ARG A 102 -20.18 6.86 -28.50
N ASP A 103 -18.92 7.13 -28.19
CA ASP A 103 -17.88 7.83 -28.94
C ASP A 103 -18.04 9.29 -29.33
N THR A 104 -17.31 10.14 -28.59
CA THR A 104 -16.53 11.23 -29.20
C THR A 104 -15.12 11.25 -28.61
N PRO A 105 -14.05 11.24 -29.42
CA PRO A 105 -12.67 11.38 -28.95
C PRO A 105 -12.33 12.87 -28.78
N GLN A 106 -12.57 13.41 -27.59
CA GLN A 106 -12.06 14.73 -27.22
C GLN A 106 -11.62 14.74 -25.76
N GLY A 107 -10.31 14.88 -25.58
CA GLY A 107 -9.66 15.54 -24.43
C GLY A 107 -9.98 14.97 -23.05
N LEU A 108 -8.94 14.49 -22.35
CA LEU A 108 -8.97 14.35 -20.90
C LEU A 108 -9.30 15.70 -20.24
N SER A 109 -10.58 15.99 -20.09
CA SER A 109 -11.12 16.97 -19.16
C SER A 109 -11.99 16.20 -18.18
N VAL A 110 -11.33 15.53 -17.23
CA VAL A 110 -12.01 15.15 -15.99
C VAL A 110 -12.10 16.44 -15.17
N ALA A 111 -13.07 17.29 -15.51
CA ALA A 111 -13.51 18.31 -14.58
C ALA A 111 -13.92 17.59 -13.29
N PRO A 112 -13.37 17.95 -12.12
CA PRO A 112 -13.86 17.43 -10.88
C PRO A 112 -15.17 18.17 -10.61
N ALA A 113 -16.27 17.65 -11.18
CA ALA A 113 -17.55 17.89 -10.59
C ALA A 113 -17.41 17.51 -9.12
N SER A 114 -17.57 18.49 -8.23
CA SER A 114 -17.87 18.26 -6.83
C SER A 114 -19.12 17.37 -6.79
N ARG A 115 -18.93 16.06 -6.91
CA ARG A 115 -19.96 15.07 -6.64
C ARG A 115 -20.21 15.21 -5.15
N SER A 116 -21.27 15.93 -4.81
CA SER A 116 -21.86 15.84 -3.48
C SER A 116 -22.02 14.34 -3.19
N LYS A 117 -21.30 13.85 -2.18
CA LYS A 117 -21.33 12.44 -1.77
C LYS A 117 -22.81 12.07 -1.57
N PRO A 118 -23.35 11.06 -2.27
CA PRO A 118 -24.73 10.66 -2.11
C PRO A 118 -25.06 10.42 -0.62
N VAL A 119 -26.24 10.82 -0.19
CA VAL A 119 -26.72 10.49 1.16
C VAL A 119 -26.87 8.96 1.23
N GLY A 120 -26.11 8.33 2.13
CA GLY A 120 -26.01 6.85 2.24
C GLY A 120 -24.72 6.25 1.68
N ASP A 121 -23.82 7.07 1.15
CA ASP A 121 -22.55 6.63 0.56
C ASP A 121 -21.61 6.02 1.62
N SER A 122 -20.95 4.93 1.23
CA SER A 122 -20.03 4.12 2.02
C SER A 122 -18.61 4.50 1.60
N PRO A 123 -17.82 5.16 2.47
CA PRO A 123 -16.46 5.60 2.11
C PRO A 123 -15.59 4.43 1.63
N VAL A 124 -15.75 3.26 2.27
CA VAL A 124 -14.98 2.06 1.93
C VAL A 124 -15.40 1.50 0.58
N ARG A 125 -16.71 1.38 0.32
CA ARG A 125 -17.23 0.88 -0.95
C ARG A 125 -16.84 1.79 -2.11
N ARG A 126 -16.95 3.11 -1.95
CA ARG A 126 -16.54 4.08 -2.97
C ARG A 126 -15.09 3.86 -3.39
N ARG A 127 -14.19 3.70 -2.40
CA ARG A 127 -12.77 3.40 -2.68
C ARG A 127 -12.58 2.07 -3.41
N ILE A 128 -13.30 1.01 -3.03
CA ILE A 128 -13.22 -0.29 -3.73
C ILE A 128 -13.66 -0.17 -5.18
N GLU A 129 -14.73 0.57 -5.46
CA GLU A 129 -15.26 0.79 -6.81
C GLU A 129 -14.29 1.65 -7.65
N GLU A 130 -13.74 2.72 -7.07
CA GLU A 130 -12.74 3.58 -7.71
C GLU A 130 -11.42 2.85 -8.01
N GLU A 131 -10.93 2.02 -7.07
CA GLU A 131 -9.75 1.19 -7.31
C GLU A 131 -10.02 0.07 -8.32
N GLY A 132 -11.26 -0.44 -8.36
CA GLY A 132 -11.67 -1.53 -9.23
C GLY A 132 -11.58 -1.20 -10.71
N VAL A 133 -12.03 -0.02 -11.11
CA VAL A 133 -12.00 0.43 -12.52
C VAL A 133 -10.58 0.67 -13.03
N LEU A 134 -9.59 0.74 -12.14
CA LEU A 134 -8.18 0.98 -12.48
C LEU A 134 -7.38 -0.33 -12.65
N TRP A 135 -7.98 -1.51 -12.48
CA TRP A 135 -7.30 -2.81 -12.55
C TRP A 135 -6.57 -3.08 -13.87
N SER A 136 -7.16 -2.67 -15.00
CA SER A 136 -6.58 -2.87 -16.33
C SER A 136 -5.51 -1.82 -16.71
N GLU A 137 -5.28 -0.82 -15.86
CA GLU A 137 -4.44 0.33 -16.19
C GLU A 137 -2.98 0.10 -15.79
N ARG A 138 -2.11 -0.09 -16.79
CA ARG A 138 -0.70 -0.49 -16.62
C ARG A 138 0.18 0.49 -15.82
N PHE A 139 -0.12 1.78 -15.87
CA PHE A 139 0.71 2.82 -15.27
C PHE A 139 0.14 3.37 -13.95
N VAL A 140 -0.94 2.78 -13.46
CA VAL A 140 -1.59 3.24 -12.23
C VAL A 140 -1.01 2.51 -11.02
N LEU A 141 -0.53 3.31 -10.06
CA LEU A 141 -0.24 2.85 -8.70
C LEU A 141 -1.43 3.19 -7.81
N LEU A 142 -2.09 2.18 -7.24
CA LEU A 142 -3.19 2.43 -6.32
C LEU A 142 -2.64 2.93 -4.99
N PRO A 143 -3.25 3.94 -4.36
CA PRO A 143 -2.85 4.32 -3.00
C PRO A 143 -3.16 3.18 -2.02
N HIS A 144 -2.24 2.92 -1.08
CA HIS A 144 -2.48 1.96 0.03
C HIS A 144 -2.85 2.69 1.32
N ARG A 145 -1.91 3.50 1.83
CA ARG A 145 -2.11 4.43 2.95
C ARG A 145 -2.09 5.88 2.44
N PRO A 146 -2.32 6.90 3.30
CA PRO A 146 -2.22 8.29 2.89
C PRO A 146 -0.84 8.65 2.31
N ASN A 147 -0.80 9.37 1.19
CA ASN A 147 0.42 9.94 0.64
C ASN A 147 0.49 11.43 1.00
N TYR A 148 1.54 11.84 1.70
CA TYR A 148 1.67 13.21 2.20
C TYR A 148 3.10 13.71 2.26
N LEU A 149 3.23 15.03 2.23
CA LEU A 149 4.45 15.79 2.48
C LEU A 149 4.13 16.87 3.51
N LEU A 150 4.84 16.85 4.64
CA LEU A 150 4.80 17.83 5.72
C LEU A 150 6.14 18.58 5.72
N PRO A 151 6.27 19.71 4.99
CA PRO A 151 7.49 20.49 5.02
C PRO A 151 7.81 20.97 6.43
N PHE A 152 6.77 21.36 7.19
CA PHE A 152 6.94 21.75 8.58
C PHE A 152 6.46 20.62 9.49
N SER A 153 7.40 19.93 10.15
CA SER A 153 7.11 19.00 11.23
C SER A 153 7.98 19.30 12.44
N HIS A 154 7.36 19.71 13.54
CA HIS A 154 8.06 20.12 14.76
C HIS A 154 7.82 19.14 15.91
N SER A 155 8.91 18.64 16.49
CA SER A 155 8.87 17.79 17.68
C SER A 155 9.02 18.61 18.98
N LEU A 156 8.03 18.49 19.86
CA LEU A 156 8.02 19.12 21.18
C LEU A 156 8.96 18.44 22.17
N ASP A 157 9.38 17.21 21.87
CA ASP A 157 10.36 16.44 22.63
C ASP A 157 11.67 16.35 21.82
N ALA A 158 12.78 16.00 22.48
CA ALA A 158 14.03 15.80 21.76
C ALA A 158 13.96 14.47 20.98
N PRO A 159 14.11 14.47 19.64
CA PRO A 159 14.14 13.22 18.89
C PRO A 159 15.38 12.39 19.26
N GLY A 160 15.31 11.08 19.08
CA GLY A 160 16.45 10.19 19.32
C GLY A 160 17.63 10.53 18.41
N THR A 161 18.84 10.43 18.97
CA THR A 161 20.08 10.70 18.26
C THR A 161 20.60 9.41 17.63
N ALA A 162 20.84 9.40 16.32
CA ALA A 162 21.60 8.34 15.65
C ALA A 162 23.12 8.52 15.85
N GLY A 163 23.53 8.82 17.09
CA GLY A 163 24.91 8.71 17.56
C GLY A 163 25.99 9.69 17.06
N ALA A 164 25.78 11.02 17.05
CA ALA A 164 26.84 12.01 17.41
C ALA A 164 26.57 13.49 17.03
N ALA A 165 25.46 13.83 16.37
CA ALA A 165 25.16 15.22 16.00
C ALA A 165 23.90 15.77 16.69
N PRO A 166 23.81 17.10 16.95
CA PRO A 166 22.58 17.70 17.43
C PRO A 166 21.49 17.53 16.37
N VAL A 167 20.48 16.74 16.72
CA VAL A 167 19.26 16.57 15.92
C VAL A 167 18.37 17.78 16.16
N GLN A 168 17.93 18.42 15.09
CA GLN A 168 16.96 19.51 15.16
C GLN A 168 15.54 18.96 15.35
N ARG A 169 14.71 19.74 16.04
CA ARG A 169 13.29 19.41 16.26
C ARG A 169 12.42 19.59 15.03
N ASN A 170 12.87 20.41 14.08
CA ASN A 170 12.18 20.66 12.82
C ASN A 170 12.68 19.69 11.75
N GLU A 171 11.74 19.01 11.11
CA GLU A 171 12.00 18.06 10.04
C GLU A 171 10.97 18.23 8.92
N VAL A 172 11.37 17.86 7.72
CA VAL A 172 10.40 17.52 6.66
C VAL A 172 10.01 16.05 6.89
N LYS A 173 8.72 15.78 7.01
CA LYS A 173 8.18 14.42 7.16
C LYS A 173 7.34 14.07 5.96
N PHE A 174 7.51 12.89 5.37
CA PHE A 174 6.66 12.46 4.26
C PHE A 174 6.42 10.96 4.26
N GLN A 175 5.34 10.56 3.61
CA GLN A 175 4.97 9.18 3.39
C GLN A 175 4.59 8.96 1.93
N VAL A 176 5.16 7.91 1.35
CA VAL A 176 4.77 7.37 0.05
C VAL A 176 4.22 5.97 0.27
N SER A 177 2.99 5.70 -0.19
CA SER A 177 2.31 4.45 0.04
C SER A 177 1.46 4.05 -1.17
N PHE A 178 1.78 2.89 -1.74
CA PHE A 178 1.07 2.35 -2.88
C PHE A 178 0.84 0.85 -2.71
N LYS A 179 -0.11 0.31 -3.46
CA LYS A 179 -0.38 -1.12 -3.61
C LYS A 179 -0.60 -1.44 -5.06
N PHE A 180 -0.31 -2.69 -5.41
CA PHE A 180 -0.73 -3.27 -6.68
C PHE A 180 -1.50 -4.57 -6.41
N PRO A 181 -2.67 -4.72 -7.03
CA PRO A 181 -3.38 -5.99 -7.05
C PRO A 181 -2.57 -7.03 -7.84
N LEU A 182 -2.44 -8.23 -7.30
CA LEU A 182 -1.80 -9.40 -7.90
C LEU A 182 -2.82 -10.36 -8.53
N THR A 183 -4.07 -10.25 -8.09
CA THR A 183 -5.23 -10.94 -8.65
C THR A 183 -6.31 -9.90 -8.92
N PRO A 184 -7.39 -10.25 -9.66
CA PRO A 184 -8.52 -9.35 -9.85
C PRO A 184 -8.98 -8.74 -8.51
N PRO A 185 -9.25 -7.42 -8.47
CA PRO A 185 -9.52 -6.69 -7.24
C PRO A 185 -10.89 -7.02 -6.65
N LEU A 186 -11.12 -6.49 -5.45
CA LEU A 186 -12.22 -6.87 -4.57
C LEU A 186 -13.64 -6.55 -5.08
N TYR A 187 -13.82 -5.66 -6.07
CA TYR A 187 -15.15 -5.17 -6.47
C TYR A 187 -16.11 -6.26 -6.98
N ASP A 188 -15.57 -7.40 -7.44
CA ASP A 188 -16.34 -8.58 -7.85
C ASP A 188 -16.68 -9.53 -6.67
N GLY A 189 -16.41 -9.13 -5.43
CA GLY A 189 -16.59 -9.96 -4.23
C GLY A 189 -15.60 -11.14 -4.12
N ARG A 190 -14.61 -11.21 -5.02
CA ARG A 190 -13.58 -12.26 -5.05
C ARG A 190 -12.48 -11.97 -4.04
N LEU A 191 -11.74 -13.03 -3.69
CA LEU A 191 -10.47 -12.90 -2.99
C LEU A 191 -9.50 -12.10 -3.87
N ALA A 192 -8.97 -11.00 -3.34
CA ALA A 192 -7.98 -10.16 -3.99
C ALA A 192 -6.66 -10.21 -3.22
N VAL A 193 -5.57 -10.58 -3.89
CA VAL A 193 -4.22 -10.54 -3.31
C VAL A 193 -3.54 -9.25 -3.73
N PHE A 194 -2.85 -8.60 -2.80
CA PHE A 194 -2.13 -7.36 -3.02
C PHE A 194 -0.71 -7.50 -2.53
N PHE A 195 0.20 -6.83 -3.23
CA PHE A 195 1.42 -6.32 -2.62
C PHE A 195 1.23 -4.84 -2.34
N ALA A 196 1.77 -4.36 -1.23
CA ALA A 196 1.86 -2.94 -0.94
C ALA A 196 3.23 -2.56 -0.42
N TYR A 197 3.55 -1.27 -0.54
CA TYR A 197 4.74 -0.69 0.04
C TYR A 197 4.38 0.64 0.67
N THR A 198 4.87 0.87 1.90
CA THR A 198 4.85 2.16 2.56
C THR A 198 6.27 2.58 2.93
N GLY A 199 6.72 3.70 2.39
CA GLY A 199 7.94 4.39 2.83
C GLY A 199 7.59 5.60 3.69
N ARG A 200 8.26 5.78 4.83
CA ARG A 200 8.14 6.97 5.68
C ARG A 200 9.51 7.56 5.95
N SER A 201 9.66 8.87 5.88
CA SER A 201 10.95 9.53 6.08
C SER A 201 10.84 10.76 6.96
N TRP A 202 11.86 10.96 7.79
CA TRP A 202 12.11 12.14 8.62
C TRP A 202 13.44 12.76 8.20
N TRP A 203 13.33 13.89 7.52
CA TRP A 203 14.46 14.56 6.88
C TRP A 203 14.82 15.82 7.66
N GLN A 204 16.08 15.92 8.08
CA GLN A 204 16.64 17.11 8.71
C GLN A 204 16.95 18.19 7.65
N ALA A 205 15.98 18.53 6.80
CA ALA A 205 16.14 19.44 5.67
C ALA A 205 16.76 20.79 6.05
N TYR A 206 16.46 21.25 7.26
CA TYR A 206 16.88 22.53 7.83
C TYR A 206 18.22 22.48 8.56
N ASN A 207 18.81 21.29 8.73
CA ASN A 207 20.05 21.09 9.46
C ASN A 207 21.27 21.24 8.53
N SER A 208 21.49 22.47 8.06
CA SER A 208 22.60 22.81 7.16
C SER A 208 23.97 22.54 7.78
N GLU A 209 24.11 22.65 9.10
CA GLU A 209 25.33 22.30 9.86
C GLU A 209 25.73 20.83 9.70
N ARG A 210 24.80 19.97 9.24
CA ARG A 210 25.02 18.54 9.01
C ARG A 210 24.71 18.09 7.59
N SER A 211 24.69 19.02 6.64
CA SER A 211 24.36 18.74 5.22
C SER A 211 22.97 18.14 5.03
N SER A 212 22.03 18.51 5.90
CA SER A 212 20.61 18.17 5.82
C SER A 212 20.32 16.67 5.62
N PRO A 213 20.72 15.79 6.56
CA PRO A 213 20.66 14.34 6.36
C PRO A 213 19.24 13.79 6.60
N PHE A 214 18.93 12.62 6.02
CA PHE A 214 17.80 11.83 6.48
C PHE A 214 18.10 11.25 7.86
N ARG A 215 17.32 11.63 8.87
CA ARG A 215 17.49 11.10 10.23
C ARG A 215 16.92 9.72 10.37
N GLU A 216 15.83 9.43 9.68
CA GLU A 216 15.20 8.11 9.67
C GLU A 216 14.44 7.93 8.37
N TYR A 217 14.48 6.72 7.85
CA TYR A 217 13.61 6.25 6.78
C TYR A 217 13.15 4.85 7.16
N SER A 218 11.90 4.52 6.89
CA SER A 218 11.32 3.21 7.20
C SER A 218 10.65 2.65 5.96
N HIS A 219 10.98 1.41 5.64
CA HIS A 219 10.47 0.63 4.53
C HIS A 219 9.51 -0.43 5.07
N GLU A 220 8.27 -0.43 4.60
CA GLU A 220 7.22 -1.33 5.07
C GLU A 220 6.50 -2.03 3.89
N PRO A 221 7.11 -3.06 3.27
CA PRO A 221 6.44 -3.89 2.29
C PRO A 221 5.45 -4.86 2.96
N GLU A 222 4.32 -5.09 2.28
CA GLU A 222 3.23 -5.97 2.70
C GLU A 222 2.81 -6.89 1.56
N VAL A 223 2.44 -8.13 1.88
CA VAL A 223 1.69 -9.01 0.99
C VAL A 223 0.49 -9.51 1.77
N PHE A 224 -0.71 -9.35 1.21
CA PHE A 224 -1.94 -9.68 1.91
C PHE A 224 -3.05 -10.08 0.95
N ALA A 225 -3.98 -10.88 1.46
CA ALA A 225 -5.22 -11.19 0.78
C ALA A 225 -6.37 -10.44 1.45
N SER A 226 -7.32 -9.97 0.64
CA SER A 226 -8.51 -9.25 1.07
C SER A 226 -9.76 -9.89 0.46
N TRP A 227 -10.84 -9.90 1.23
CA TRP A 227 -12.15 -10.37 0.81
C TRP A 227 -13.24 -9.48 1.42
N ALA A 228 -14.47 -9.59 0.92
CA ALA A 228 -15.61 -8.77 1.32
C ALA A 228 -16.61 -9.62 2.10
N PRO A 229 -16.60 -9.57 3.45
CA PRO A 229 -17.57 -10.29 4.25
C PRO A 229 -18.99 -9.76 4.01
N THR A 230 -19.99 -10.65 4.04
CA THR A 230 -21.40 -10.27 3.99
C THR A 230 -21.98 -10.22 5.41
N MET A 231 -21.40 -9.38 6.28
CA MET A 231 -21.77 -9.30 7.70
C MET A 231 -22.01 -7.85 8.15
N ARG A 232 -23.05 -7.66 8.97
CA ARG A 232 -23.38 -6.39 9.62
C ARG A 232 -23.42 -6.57 11.13
N LEU A 233 -22.74 -5.69 11.87
CA LEU A 233 -22.61 -5.74 13.33
C LEU A 233 -22.93 -4.36 13.93
N LEU A 234 -23.93 -4.28 14.81
CA LEU A 234 -24.29 -3.06 15.54
C LEU A 234 -24.47 -1.81 14.63
N GLY A 235 -25.04 -2.01 13.44
CA GLY A 235 -25.26 -0.94 12.46
C GLY A 235 -24.07 -0.63 11.55
N TRP A 236 -22.92 -1.27 11.75
CA TRP A 236 -21.74 -1.20 10.89
C TRP A 236 -21.69 -2.39 9.92
N ASP A 237 -21.42 -2.11 8.65
CA ASP A 237 -21.18 -3.11 7.63
C ASP A 237 -19.68 -3.45 7.60
N TRP A 238 -19.35 -4.73 7.72
CA TRP A 238 -17.98 -5.19 7.55
C TRP A 238 -17.66 -5.29 6.06
N ARG A 239 -16.97 -4.28 5.52
CA ARG A 239 -16.74 -4.12 4.08
C ARG A 239 -15.56 -4.92 3.56
N VAL A 240 -14.46 -4.91 4.31
CA VAL A 240 -13.22 -5.59 3.92
C VAL A 240 -12.63 -6.32 5.10
N ALA A 241 -12.28 -7.57 4.89
CA ALA A 241 -11.38 -8.31 5.76
C ALA A 241 -10.08 -8.55 5.00
N SER A 242 -8.94 -8.40 5.68
CA SER A 242 -7.63 -8.69 5.12
C SER A 242 -6.79 -9.52 6.08
N ALA A 243 -5.89 -10.32 5.54
CA ALA A 243 -4.87 -11.02 6.31
C ALA A 243 -3.56 -11.06 5.52
N GLY A 244 -2.43 -10.88 6.18
CA GLY A 244 -1.16 -10.84 5.46
C GLY A 244 0.08 -10.76 6.33
N PHE A 245 1.19 -10.64 5.63
CA PHE A 245 2.52 -10.47 6.17
C PHE A 245 3.00 -9.04 5.92
N VAL A 246 3.69 -8.46 6.90
CA VAL A 246 4.37 -7.18 6.77
C VAL A 246 5.78 -7.28 7.37
N HIS A 247 6.75 -6.87 6.57
CA HIS A 247 8.09 -6.56 7.04
C HIS A 247 8.19 -5.06 7.26
N GLN A 248 8.89 -4.62 8.30
CA GLN A 248 9.24 -3.22 8.46
C GLN A 248 10.67 -3.08 8.94
N SER A 249 11.48 -2.29 8.25
CA SER A 249 12.85 -1.99 8.65
C SER A 249 13.22 -0.55 8.34
N ASN A 250 14.32 -0.07 8.93
CA ASN A 250 14.85 1.26 8.64
C ASN A 250 16.08 1.27 7.72
N GLY A 251 16.44 0.11 7.16
CA GLY A 251 17.56 -0.05 6.22
C GLY A 251 18.94 0.32 6.78
N ARG A 252 19.08 0.51 8.10
CA ARG A 252 20.35 0.84 8.75
C ARG A 252 21.12 -0.39 9.17
N ALA A 253 22.43 -0.21 9.40
CA ALA A 253 23.34 -1.24 9.91
C ALA A 253 23.73 -0.96 11.37
N GLY A 254 24.35 -1.96 12.00
CA GLY A 254 24.92 -1.87 13.34
C GLY A 254 23.88 -1.49 14.41
N GLU A 255 24.31 -0.71 15.39
CA GLU A 255 23.47 -0.28 16.53
C GLU A 255 22.23 0.55 16.17
N PHE A 256 22.17 1.12 14.97
CA PHE A 256 21.01 1.88 14.46
C PHE A 256 20.05 1.04 13.62
N SER A 257 20.41 -0.21 13.34
CA SER A 257 19.53 -1.15 12.63
C SER A 257 18.28 -1.43 13.44
N ARG A 258 17.11 -1.28 12.82
CA ARG A 258 15.82 -1.60 13.42
C ARG A 258 14.99 -2.35 12.40
N SER A 259 14.41 -3.46 12.82
CA SER A 259 13.55 -4.28 11.98
C SER A 259 12.63 -5.18 12.79
N TRP A 260 11.52 -5.59 12.18
CA TRP A 260 10.59 -6.56 12.74
C TRP A 260 9.64 -7.08 11.66
N ASN A 261 9.14 -8.30 11.89
CA ASN A 261 8.22 -8.98 10.99
C ASN A 261 6.90 -9.26 11.72
N ARG A 262 5.76 -9.10 11.02
CA ARG A 262 4.44 -9.31 11.60
C ARG A 262 3.50 -10.03 10.65
N LEU A 263 2.64 -10.87 11.23
CA LEU A 263 1.39 -11.29 10.62
C LEU A 263 0.27 -10.36 11.11
N PHE A 264 -0.63 -9.96 10.23
CA PHE A 264 -1.75 -9.10 10.60
C PHE A 264 -3.07 -9.64 10.06
N VAL A 265 -4.15 -9.28 10.74
CA VAL A 265 -5.49 -9.29 10.18
C VAL A 265 -6.06 -7.88 10.27
N GLU A 266 -6.99 -7.56 9.39
CA GLU A 266 -7.60 -6.24 9.35
C GLU A 266 -9.09 -6.35 9.03
N ALA A 267 -9.91 -5.60 9.76
CA ALA A 267 -11.32 -5.41 9.46
C ALA A 267 -11.58 -3.92 9.19
N LEU A 268 -12.14 -3.62 8.02
CA LEU A 268 -12.61 -2.29 7.64
C LEU A 268 -14.13 -2.29 7.62
N LEU A 269 -14.70 -1.44 8.45
CA LEU A 269 -16.13 -1.28 8.61
C LEU A 269 -16.53 0.15 8.28
N ASP A 270 -17.72 0.32 7.73
CA ASP A 270 -18.38 1.61 7.68
C ASP A 270 -19.86 1.47 7.97
N ARG A 271 -20.55 2.61 7.98
CA ARG A 271 -22.00 2.69 8.12
C ARG A 271 -22.49 3.77 7.17
N PRO A 272 -23.79 3.79 6.79
CA PRO A 272 -24.33 4.87 5.97
C PRO A 272 -23.90 6.25 6.48
N GLY A 273 -23.23 7.02 5.62
CA GLY A 273 -22.65 8.31 5.97
C GLY A 273 -21.12 8.29 6.02
N PRO A 274 -20.49 9.28 6.68
CA PRO A 274 -19.06 9.55 6.52
C PRO A 274 -18.14 8.69 7.41
N TRP A 275 -18.70 7.88 8.29
CA TRP A 275 -17.92 7.21 9.34
C TRP A 275 -17.37 5.86 8.88
N TRP A 276 -16.09 5.61 9.17
CA TRP A 276 -15.42 4.33 8.94
C TRP A 276 -14.53 3.97 10.14
N ILE A 277 -14.33 2.66 10.35
CA ILE A 277 -13.48 2.10 11.40
C ILE A 277 -12.57 1.05 10.77
N GLY A 278 -11.28 1.09 11.12
CA GLY A 278 -10.31 0.05 10.79
C GLY A 278 -9.73 -0.56 12.06
N ILE A 279 -9.77 -1.88 12.17
CA ILE A 279 -9.20 -2.62 13.30
C ILE A 279 -8.15 -3.56 12.73
N ARG A 280 -6.89 -3.36 13.10
CA ARG A 280 -5.76 -4.12 12.57
C ARG A 280 -4.87 -4.66 13.68
N PRO A 281 -5.21 -5.79 14.31
CA PRO A 281 -4.29 -6.48 15.19
C PRO A 281 -3.15 -7.14 14.40
N TRP A 282 -2.01 -7.32 15.05
CA TRP A 282 -0.89 -8.05 14.50
C TRP A 282 -0.21 -8.90 15.56
N TRP A 283 0.39 -9.99 15.08
CA TRP A 283 1.30 -10.82 15.84
C TRP A 283 2.72 -10.62 15.32
N ARG A 284 3.64 -10.24 16.21
CA ARG A 284 5.05 -10.12 15.88
C ARG A 284 5.66 -11.52 15.78
N ILE A 285 6.33 -11.80 14.67
CA ILE A 285 7.09 -13.03 14.48
C ILE A 285 8.35 -12.94 15.36
N PRO A 286 8.59 -13.89 16.28
CA PRO A 286 9.78 -13.89 17.12
C PRO A 286 11.07 -14.03 16.30
N GLU A 287 12.13 -13.39 16.77
CA GLU A 287 13.46 -13.43 16.17
C GLU A 287 14.48 -13.83 17.26
N ASP A 288 15.57 -14.49 16.86
CA ASP A 288 16.61 -14.93 17.80
C ASP A 288 17.33 -13.74 18.43
N ALA A 289 17.81 -13.88 19.66
CA ALA A 289 18.58 -12.82 20.31
C ALA A 289 19.88 -12.49 19.53
N LYS A 290 20.22 -11.21 19.44
CA LYS A 290 21.50 -10.78 18.88
C LYS A 290 22.68 -11.16 19.80
N PRO A 291 23.75 -11.76 19.27
CA PRO A 291 24.99 -11.97 20.01
C PRO A 291 25.71 -10.64 20.35
N THR A 292 25.73 -9.70 19.40
CA THR A 292 26.32 -8.36 19.56
C THR A 292 25.49 -7.32 18.78
N PRO A 293 25.57 -6.01 19.11
CA PRO A 293 24.85 -4.96 18.38
C PRO A 293 25.14 -4.95 16.87
N ASP A 294 26.39 -5.21 16.50
CA ASP A 294 26.85 -5.23 15.10
C ASP A 294 26.63 -6.59 14.41
N SER A 295 26.05 -7.57 15.11
CA SER A 295 25.73 -8.84 14.51
C SER A 295 24.71 -8.65 13.37
N PRO A 296 24.97 -9.23 12.19
CA PRO A 296 24.09 -9.11 11.03
C PRO A 296 22.81 -9.94 11.17
N ARG A 297 22.69 -10.73 12.23
CA ARG A 297 21.55 -11.61 12.51
C ARG A 297 21.09 -11.44 13.95
N GLY A 298 19.79 -11.65 14.14
CA GLY A 298 19.11 -11.56 15.42
C GLY A 298 18.29 -10.28 15.56
N ASP A 299 17.55 -10.22 16.64
CA ASP A 299 16.52 -9.23 16.94
C ASP A 299 17.10 -7.83 17.25
N ASP A 300 16.86 -6.89 16.35
CA ASP A 300 17.27 -5.49 16.48
C ASP A 300 16.57 -4.74 17.62
N ASN A 301 15.37 -5.17 18.00
CA ASN A 301 14.50 -4.46 18.93
C ASN A 301 13.58 -5.43 19.68
N PRO A 302 14.11 -6.20 20.65
CA PRO A 302 13.38 -7.29 21.31
C PRO A 302 12.12 -6.88 22.06
N ASP A 303 12.06 -5.63 22.51
CA ASP A 303 10.97 -5.05 23.27
C ASP A 303 10.03 -4.17 22.43
N ILE A 304 10.14 -4.17 21.08
CA ILE A 304 9.34 -3.29 20.21
C ILE A 304 7.83 -3.41 20.44
N THR A 305 7.33 -4.61 20.72
CA THR A 305 5.90 -4.87 20.98
C THR A 305 5.38 -4.13 22.21
N ARG A 306 6.25 -3.81 23.19
CA ARG A 306 5.91 -2.99 24.36
C ARG A 306 5.53 -1.57 23.96
N TYR A 307 6.09 -1.06 22.87
CA TYR A 307 5.95 0.33 22.44
C TYR A 307 5.01 0.50 21.25
N ALA A 308 5.29 -0.22 20.16
CA ALA A 308 4.50 -0.15 18.95
C ALA A 308 3.14 -0.85 19.09
N GLY A 309 3.00 -1.74 20.07
CA GLY A 309 1.74 -2.40 20.41
C GLY A 309 1.47 -3.70 19.67
N HIS A 310 0.25 -4.20 19.82
CA HIS A 310 -0.24 -5.45 19.20
C HIS A 310 -1.30 -5.20 18.13
N GLY A 311 -1.56 -3.94 17.82
CA GLY A 311 -2.61 -3.58 16.89
C GLY A 311 -2.79 -2.08 16.79
N GLU A 312 -3.57 -1.71 15.78
CA GLU A 312 -3.97 -0.36 15.47
C GLU A 312 -5.48 -0.28 15.32
N LEU A 313 -6.07 0.75 15.93
CA LEU A 313 -7.46 1.14 15.74
C LEU A 313 -7.47 2.48 15.01
N ARG A 314 -8.17 2.53 13.87
CA ARG A 314 -8.44 3.73 13.10
C ARG A 314 -9.92 4.06 13.18
N VAL A 315 -10.25 5.31 13.47
CA VAL A 315 -11.61 5.84 13.39
C VAL A 315 -11.55 7.08 12.52
N GLY A 316 -12.33 7.12 11.46
CA GLY A 316 -12.31 8.26 10.55
C GLY A 316 -13.68 8.75 10.14
N TYR A 317 -13.68 10.02 9.76
CA TYR A 317 -14.82 10.78 9.27
C TYR A 317 -14.46 11.34 7.90
N ALA A 318 -15.02 10.76 6.84
CA ALA A 318 -14.80 11.15 5.46
C ALA A 318 -15.92 12.11 5.00
N GLY A 319 -15.91 13.33 5.53
CA GLY A 319 -16.89 14.36 5.19
C GLY A 319 -16.78 14.86 3.75
N GLY A 320 -17.62 15.82 3.37
CA GLY A 320 -17.55 16.44 2.04
C GLY A 320 -16.24 17.23 1.85
N LEU A 321 -16.01 18.23 2.70
CA LEU A 321 -14.83 19.09 2.64
C LEU A 321 -13.76 18.72 3.68
N HIS A 322 -14.15 18.14 4.81
CA HIS A 322 -13.28 17.91 5.95
C HIS A 322 -13.18 16.42 6.23
N ASN A 323 -11.95 15.92 6.27
CA ASN A 323 -11.67 14.56 6.71
C ASN A 323 -10.90 14.59 8.03
N TRP A 324 -11.23 13.65 8.90
CA TRP A 324 -10.52 13.41 10.16
C TRP A 324 -10.20 11.93 10.28
N THR A 325 -9.00 11.60 10.75
CA THR A 325 -8.63 10.24 11.11
C THR A 325 -7.94 10.25 12.47
N LEU A 326 -8.46 9.46 13.40
CA LEU A 326 -7.83 9.15 14.67
C LEU A 326 -7.23 7.74 14.59
N THR A 327 -5.92 7.64 14.74
CA THR A 327 -5.20 6.38 14.79
C THR A 327 -4.67 6.15 16.20
N MET A 328 -4.96 5.00 16.78
CA MET A 328 -4.56 4.63 18.14
C MET A 328 -3.84 3.29 18.13
N ARG A 329 -2.72 3.21 18.85
CA ARG A 329 -1.97 1.96 19.07
C ARG A 329 -1.77 1.76 20.56
N ARG A 330 -1.91 0.51 21.02
CA ARG A 330 -1.68 0.14 22.42
C ARG A 330 -1.02 -1.23 22.51
N SER A 331 -0.05 -1.34 23.41
CA SER A 331 0.52 -2.61 23.81
C SER A 331 -0.30 -3.29 24.91
N LEU A 332 -0.60 -4.58 24.73
CA LEU A 332 -1.32 -5.41 25.69
C LEU A 332 -0.40 -6.08 26.71
N SER A 333 0.93 -5.90 26.57
CA SER A 333 1.90 -6.38 27.56
C SER A 333 1.84 -5.56 28.85
N ASP A 334 2.28 -6.16 29.96
CA ASP A 334 2.43 -5.46 31.22
C ASP A 334 3.39 -4.26 31.10
N GLY A 335 3.02 -3.14 31.72
CA GLY A 335 3.71 -1.85 31.57
C GLY A 335 3.80 -1.33 30.14
N GLY A 336 2.97 -1.83 29.22
CA GLY A 336 2.94 -1.47 27.82
C GLY A 336 2.69 0.01 27.58
N LYS A 337 3.12 0.51 26.42
CA LYS A 337 2.93 1.89 25.96
C LYS A 337 1.91 1.96 24.83
N GLY A 338 1.76 3.14 24.24
CA GLY A 338 0.87 3.38 23.12
C GLY A 338 1.14 4.72 22.46
N ALA A 339 0.35 5.01 21.45
CA ALA A 339 0.38 6.28 20.73
C ALA A 339 -1.00 6.62 20.17
N VAL A 340 -1.21 7.91 19.98
CA VAL A 340 -2.36 8.47 19.29
C VAL A 340 -1.85 9.41 18.20
N GLN A 341 -2.47 9.34 17.02
CA GLN A 341 -2.27 10.26 15.92
C GLN A 341 -3.62 10.81 15.47
N LEU A 342 -3.72 12.12 15.32
CA LEU A 342 -4.86 12.80 14.75
C LEU A 342 -4.45 13.46 13.44
N ASP A 343 -5.13 13.09 12.37
CA ASP A 343 -4.93 13.62 11.02
C ASP A 343 -6.18 14.41 10.62
N TYR A 344 -5.97 15.59 10.06
CA TYR A 344 -6.99 16.43 9.46
C TYR A 344 -6.62 16.73 8.02
N SER A 345 -7.61 16.74 7.13
CA SER A 345 -7.42 17.18 5.75
C SER A 345 -8.62 17.91 5.15
N ARG A 346 -8.33 18.83 4.23
CA ARG A 346 -9.34 19.50 3.39
C ARG A 346 -8.80 19.83 2.00
N PRO A 347 -9.63 19.92 0.95
CA PRO A 347 -9.19 20.38 -0.36
C PRO A 347 -8.48 21.74 -0.27
N THR A 348 -7.40 21.90 -1.03
CA THR A 348 -6.65 23.16 -1.12
C THR A 348 -7.39 24.22 -1.92
N GLY A 349 -8.23 23.81 -2.88
CA GLY A 349 -8.80 24.68 -3.90
C GLY A 349 -7.87 24.97 -5.07
N ILE A 350 -6.59 24.56 -4.99
CA ILE A 350 -5.58 24.75 -6.04
C ILE A 350 -5.64 23.60 -7.06
N SER A 351 -5.80 22.37 -6.56
CA SER A 351 -5.93 21.16 -7.37
C SER A 351 -6.95 20.22 -6.71
N PRO A 352 -7.76 19.48 -7.49
CA PRO A 352 -8.67 18.47 -6.94
C PRO A 352 -7.94 17.34 -6.22
N ASN A 353 -6.68 17.08 -6.60
CA ASN A 353 -5.87 16.00 -6.07
C ASN A 353 -5.00 16.44 -4.88
N LEU A 354 -5.09 17.70 -4.46
CA LEU A 354 -4.25 18.25 -3.40
C LEU A 354 -5.09 18.73 -2.22
N ARG A 355 -4.79 18.21 -1.04
CA ARG A 355 -5.45 18.57 0.21
C ARG A 355 -4.44 19.16 1.18
N TRP A 356 -4.85 20.20 1.91
CA TRP A 356 -4.14 20.65 3.11
C TRP A 356 -4.19 19.53 4.14
N HIS A 357 -3.08 19.31 4.85
CA HIS A 357 -2.95 18.25 5.83
C HIS A 357 -2.29 18.77 7.11
N VAL A 358 -2.93 18.47 8.24
CA VAL A 358 -2.38 18.68 9.58
C VAL A 358 -2.33 17.34 10.29
N GLN A 359 -1.20 17.05 10.92
CA GLN A 359 -0.98 15.82 11.68
C GLN A 359 -0.47 16.16 13.07
N TYR A 360 -1.10 15.58 14.09
CA TYR A 360 -0.61 15.61 15.46
C TYR A 360 -0.35 14.19 15.94
N PHE A 361 0.82 13.92 16.49
CA PHE A 361 1.21 12.64 17.06
C PHE A 361 1.60 12.83 18.52
N ASP A 362 1.15 11.94 19.41
CA ASP A 362 1.61 11.80 20.79
C ASP A 362 1.76 10.32 21.15
N GLY A 363 2.98 9.90 21.45
CA GLY A 363 3.24 8.59 22.03
C GLY A 363 4.57 8.00 21.61
N TYR A 364 4.63 6.67 21.59
CA TYR A 364 5.83 5.89 21.27
C TYR A 364 5.74 5.27 19.88
N GLY A 365 6.87 4.88 19.29
CA GLY A 365 6.86 4.18 18.00
C GLY A 365 6.43 5.06 16.82
N GLU A 366 6.74 6.36 16.84
CA GLU A 366 6.49 7.23 15.67
C GLU A 366 7.24 6.72 14.44
N ASN A 367 8.48 6.29 14.66
CA ASN A 367 9.34 5.62 13.69
C ASN A 367 10.14 4.51 14.40
N LEU A 368 10.93 3.74 13.65
CA LEU A 368 11.65 2.59 14.19
C LEU A 368 12.85 2.99 15.06
N LEU A 369 13.59 4.03 14.69
CA LEU A 369 14.71 4.54 15.51
C LEU A 369 14.24 5.05 16.88
N ASP A 370 13.14 5.81 16.92
CA ASP A 370 12.57 6.42 18.11
C ASP A 370 11.55 5.53 18.81
N TYR A 371 11.53 4.22 18.58
CA TYR A 371 10.43 3.39 19.06
C TYR A 371 10.26 3.41 20.58
N ARG A 372 11.36 3.57 21.33
CA ARG A 372 11.37 3.70 22.80
C ARG A 372 11.14 5.12 23.31
N THR A 373 11.19 6.12 22.43
CA THR A 373 11.10 7.54 22.79
C THR A 373 9.65 8.00 22.69
N ARG A 374 9.14 8.68 23.73
CA ARG A 374 7.86 9.36 23.63
C ARG A 374 8.05 10.66 22.88
N ILE A 375 7.34 10.82 21.78
CA ILE A 375 7.37 12.00 20.94
C ILE A 375 5.98 12.62 20.87
N ARG A 376 5.92 13.93 21.07
CA ARG A 376 4.83 14.78 20.60
C ARG A 376 5.30 15.59 19.41
N ARG A 377 4.51 15.57 18.34
CA ARG A 377 4.88 16.22 17.07
C ARG A 377 3.65 16.79 16.40
N ILE A 378 3.80 18.01 15.88
CA ILE A 378 2.81 18.63 15.00
C ILE A 378 3.42 18.79 13.61
N GLY A 379 2.64 18.52 12.57
CA GLY A 379 3.05 18.62 11.19
C GLY A 379 1.99 19.32 10.35
N LEU A 380 2.46 20.14 9.41
CA LEU A 380 1.63 20.89 8.48
C LEU A 380 2.19 20.73 7.06
N GLY A 381 1.31 20.47 6.11
CA GLY A 381 1.68 20.34 4.71
C GLY A 381 0.51 19.94 3.82
N VAL A 382 0.79 19.05 2.88
CA VAL A 382 -0.15 18.63 1.85
C VAL A 382 -0.23 17.11 1.76
N MET A 383 -1.34 16.61 1.25
CA MET A 383 -1.53 15.19 0.94
C MET A 383 -2.27 15.00 -0.38
N LEU A 384 -1.98 13.87 -1.04
CA LEU A 384 -2.59 13.48 -2.31
C LEU A 384 -3.87 12.68 -2.09
N ASN A 385 -3.85 11.75 -1.14
CA ASN A 385 -5.00 10.92 -0.80
C ASN A 385 -5.07 10.72 0.72
N ASP A 386 -6.30 10.64 1.22
CA ASP A 386 -6.61 10.18 2.58
C ASP A 386 -6.86 8.66 2.58
N TRP A 387 -7.40 8.13 3.67
CA TRP A 387 -7.91 6.77 3.71
C TRP A 387 -9.17 6.59 2.84
N TYR A 388 -10.10 7.57 2.80
CA TYR A 388 -11.38 7.54 2.03
C TYR A 388 -11.96 8.92 1.69
#